data_AF-A0A1G9XDN6-F1
#
_entry.id   AF-A0A1G9XDN6-F1
#
_cell.length_a   1.000
_cell.length_b   1.000
_cell.length_c   1.000
_cell.angle_alpha   90.00
_cell.angle_beta   90.00
_cell.angle_gamma   90.00
#
_symmetry.space_group_name_H-M   'P 1'
#
loop_
_entity.id
_entity.type
_entity.pdbx_description
1 polymer ?
#
loop_
_entity_poly.entity_id
_entity_poly.type
_entity_poly.pdbx_seq_one_letter_code
_entity_poly.pdbx_strand_id
1 'polypeptide(L)'
;MCQEVLASEDIHEIFSHQMKNGQFSSISTVTAGLNYLDLLNRSRLDVLAANNKRTAAARKAFILEKKLYQYIRQQTPLSVFDTDYRQEITIYIRMRELFLTAGDFTFKQHRFSFLLELIQLYREDICEILTGRDAILQKWERELFYNYLLMDMGKKNTEDIGKEAISNGYHECDYTLEIENVWKQPAKSIPRTNFSYVLQSLPISNIALCTLAYMRDHCAELRPSLWIVDDTAIWNMFKSGYIPSITKKDIITVAATYIK
;
A
#
# COMPACT_ATOMS: atom_id res chain seq x y z
N MET A 1 17.13 -14.82 7.78
CA MET A 1 17.20 -13.72 6.80
C MET A 1 18.08 -12.64 7.40
N CYS A 2 19.19 -12.27 6.75
CA CYS A 2 19.98 -11.11 7.18
C CYS A 2 19.11 -9.85 7.08
N GLN A 3 18.96 -9.12 8.18
CA GLN A 3 18.31 -7.82 8.16
C GLN A 3 19.21 -6.85 7.40
N GLU A 4 18.71 -6.34 6.27
CA GLU A 4 19.39 -5.30 5.49
C GLU A 4 19.08 -3.95 6.13
N VAL A 5 19.87 -3.60 7.14
CA VAL A 5 19.80 -2.31 7.81
C VAL A 5 20.53 -1.26 6.96
N LEU A 6 20.14 0.01 7.09
CA LEU A 6 20.93 1.12 6.56
C LEU A 6 22.36 1.05 7.11
N ALA A 7 23.32 0.74 6.25
CA ALA A 7 24.74 0.74 6.59
C ALA A 7 25.28 2.17 6.67
N SER A 8 26.44 2.35 7.29
CA SER A 8 27.12 3.64 7.39
C SER A 8 27.32 4.31 6.01
N GLU A 9 27.55 3.50 4.97
CA GLU A 9 27.71 3.93 3.58
C GLU A 9 26.40 4.46 2.99
N ASP A 10 25.27 3.78 3.24
CA ASP A 10 23.95 4.25 2.80
C ASP A 10 23.60 5.58 3.46
N ILE A 11 23.89 5.71 4.76
CA ILE A 11 23.65 6.94 5.52
C ILE A 11 24.54 8.06 4.99
N HIS A 12 25.81 7.81 4.69
CA HIS A 12 26.70 8.82 4.09
C HIS A 12 26.18 9.30 2.73
N GLU A 13 25.63 8.40 1.92
CA GLU A 13 25.07 8.75 0.62
C GLU A 13 23.75 9.53 0.74
N ILE A 14 22.85 9.12 1.64
CA ILE A 14 21.59 9.83 1.95
C ILE A 14 21.86 11.21 2.55
N PHE A 15 22.92 11.35 3.34
CA PHE A 15 23.24 12.54 4.12
C PHE A 15 24.57 13.19 3.73
N SER A 16 24.94 13.19 2.44
CA SER A 16 26.17 13.84 1.98
C SER A 16 26.30 15.31 2.41
N HIS A 17 25.19 15.93 2.89
CA HIS A 17 25.10 17.32 3.32
C HIS A 17 24.46 17.57 4.71
N GLN A 18 24.32 16.58 5.61
CA GLN A 18 23.69 16.79 6.93
C GLN A 18 24.43 16.13 8.10
N MET A 19 24.26 16.68 9.32
CA MET A 19 24.82 16.12 10.55
C MET A 19 24.03 14.87 11.01
N LYS A 20 24.78 13.80 11.35
CA LYS A 20 24.26 12.46 11.62
C LYS A 20 23.42 12.33 12.92
N ASN A 21 23.60 13.22 13.90
CA ASN A 21 23.17 12.99 15.29
C ASN A 21 22.46 14.19 15.96
N GLY A 22 21.42 14.74 15.32
CA GLY A 22 20.54 15.77 15.93
C GLY A 22 19.25 15.20 16.53
N GLN A 23 18.53 16.03 17.30
CA GLN A 23 17.22 15.68 17.92
C GLN A 23 16.15 15.20 16.92
N PHE A 24 16.33 15.48 15.63
CA PHE A 24 15.43 15.06 14.54
C PHE A 24 16.12 14.15 13.52
N SER A 25 17.28 13.56 13.85
CA SER A 25 18.10 12.78 12.93
C SER A 25 17.28 11.71 12.21
N SER A 26 16.45 10.94 12.91
CA SER A 26 15.63 9.89 12.31
C SER A 26 14.61 10.42 11.30
N ILE A 27 13.97 11.56 11.58
CA ILE A 27 13.04 12.21 10.63
C ILE A 27 13.81 12.74 9.42
N SER A 28 14.97 13.37 9.65
CA SER A 28 15.84 13.82 8.58
C SER A 28 16.32 12.66 7.70
N THR A 29 16.66 11.49 8.29
CA THR A 29 17.04 10.27 7.52
C THR A 29 15.91 9.82 6.62
N VAL A 30 14.69 9.77 7.16
CA VAL A 30 13.52 9.32 6.41
C VAL A 30 13.24 10.27 5.25
N THR A 31 13.20 11.58 5.51
CA THR A 31 12.93 12.58 4.47
C THR A 31 14.02 12.63 3.40
N ALA A 32 15.30 12.58 3.78
CA ALA A 32 16.41 12.53 2.84
C ALA A 32 16.42 11.23 2.02
N GLY A 33 16.13 10.10 2.66
CA GLY A 33 15.99 8.79 2.00
C GLY A 33 14.87 8.80 0.96
N LEU A 34 13.70 9.38 1.30
CA LEU A 34 12.60 9.56 0.36
C LEU A 34 12.99 10.47 -0.81
N ASN A 35 13.66 11.60 -0.55
CA ASN A 35 14.15 12.48 -1.62
C ASN A 35 15.15 11.77 -2.55
N TYR A 36 16.03 10.95 -2.00
CA TYR A 36 16.99 10.19 -2.81
C TYR A 36 16.29 9.10 -3.64
N LEU A 37 15.28 8.43 -3.07
CA LEU A 37 14.43 7.51 -3.82
C LEU A 37 13.72 8.22 -5.00
N ASP A 38 13.34 9.49 -4.87
CA ASP A 38 12.65 10.23 -5.93
C ASP A 38 13.63 10.51 -7.06
N LEU A 39 14.85 10.94 -6.72
CA LEU A 39 15.94 11.11 -7.68
C LEU A 39 16.25 9.81 -8.43
N LEU A 40 16.27 8.66 -7.73
CA LEU A 40 16.46 7.36 -8.36
C LEU A 40 15.28 6.98 -9.27
N ASN A 41 14.04 7.30 -8.87
CA ASN A 41 12.85 7.07 -9.70
C ASN A 41 12.87 7.91 -10.98
N ARG A 42 13.21 9.21 -10.88
CA ARG A 42 13.39 10.09 -12.04
C ARG A 42 14.47 9.55 -12.97
N SER A 43 15.61 9.14 -12.41
CA SER A 43 16.73 8.56 -13.18
C SER A 43 16.36 7.24 -13.87
N ARG A 44 15.51 6.42 -13.24
CA ARG A 44 15.02 5.16 -13.82
C ARG A 44 14.02 5.41 -14.96
N LEU A 45 13.18 6.43 -14.84
CA LEU A 45 12.14 6.80 -15.81
C LEU A 45 12.66 7.68 -16.95
N ASP A 46 13.89 8.20 -16.85
CA ASP A 46 14.50 9.04 -17.89
C ASP A 46 14.75 8.25 -19.18
N VAL A 47 13.89 8.44 -20.18
CA VAL A 47 13.95 7.78 -21.48
C VAL A 47 15.24 8.10 -22.25
N LEU A 48 15.86 9.25 -21.98
CA LEU A 48 17.10 9.69 -22.63
C LEU A 48 18.34 9.06 -22.00
N ALA A 49 18.23 8.50 -20.79
CA ALA A 49 19.34 7.86 -20.10
C ALA A 49 19.64 6.45 -20.65
N ALA A 50 20.94 6.12 -20.68
CA ALA A 50 21.41 4.79 -21.05
C ALA A 50 20.77 3.69 -20.19
N ASN A 51 20.43 2.55 -20.81
CA ASN A 51 19.68 1.47 -20.17
C ASN A 51 20.38 0.91 -18.90
N ASN A 52 21.71 0.87 -18.90
CA ASN A 52 22.50 0.47 -17.75
C ASN A 52 22.30 1.41 -16.55
N LYS A 53 22.26 2.72 -16.76
CA LYS A 53 22.00 3.73 -15.72
C LYS A 53 20.58 3.58 -15.16
N ARG A 54 19.59 3.42 -16.03
CA ARG A 54 18.19 3.19 -15.61
C ARG A 54 18.04 1.91 -14.78
N THR A 55 18.67 0.82 -15.21
CA THR A 55 18.63 -0.47 -14.52
C THR A 55 19.35 -0.41 -13.16
N ALA A 56 20.50 0.27 -13.09
CA ALA A 56 21.22 0.48 -11.84
C ALA A 56 20.40 1.32 -10.85
N ALA A 57 19.77 2.40 -11.31
CA ALA A 57 18.87 3.22 -10.51
C ALA A 57 17.68 2.42 -9.98
N ALA A 58 17.07 1.56 -10.82
CA ALA A 58 15.98 0.68 -10.41
C ALA A 58 16.38 -0.29 -9.28
N ARG A 59 17.53 -0.96 -9.43
CA ARG A 59 18.04 -1.88 -8.40
C ARG A 59 18.34 -1.16 -7.09
N LYS A 60 18.98 0.00 -7.19
CA LYS A 60 19.32 0.81 -6.01
C LYS A 60 18.09 1.31 -5.28
N ALA A 61 17.09 1.78 -6.03
CA ALA A 61 15.82 2.23 -5.48
C ALA A 61 15.13 1.11 -4.68
N PHE A 62 15.06 -0.11 -5.24
CA PHE A 62 14.48 -1.28 -4.58
C PHE A 62 15.21 -1.66 -3.28
N ILE A 63 16.55 -1.67 -3.28
CA ILE A 63 17.35 -2.00 -2.10
C ILE A 63 17.17 -0.92 -1.02
N LEU A 64 17.27 0.35 -1.41
CA LEU A 64 17.18 1.46 -0.47
C LEU A 64 15.79 1.56 0.16
N GLU A 65 14.72 1.37 -0.62
CA GLU A 65 13.34 1.35 -0.13
C GLU A 65 13.19 0.34 1.03
N LYS A 66 13.67 -0.89 0.83
CA LYS A 66 13.62 -1.94 1.84
C LYS A 66 14.44 -1.58 3.09
N LYS A 67 15.64 -1.02 2.92
CA LYS A 67 16.47 -0.55 4.04
C LYS A 67 15.79 0.58 4.81
N LEU A 68 15.15 1.53 4.12
CA LEU A 68 14.44 2.64 4.73
C LEU A 68 13.20 2.17 5.50
N TYR A 69 12.46 1.21 4.93
CA TYR A 69 11.35 0.53 5.61
C TYR A 69 11.81 -0.11 6.93
N GLN A 70 12.91 -0.89 6.90
CA GLN A 70 13.46 -1.52 8.11
C GLN A 70 13.95 -0.50 9.12
N TYR A 71 14.61 0.56 8.66
CA TYR A 71 15.08 1.64 9.53
C TYR A 71 13.95 2.32 10.29
N ILE A 72 12.86 2.70 9.60
CA ILE A 72 11.68 3.31 10.25
C ILE A 72 11.13 2.41 11.37
N ARG A 73 11.03 1.10 11.13
CA ARG A 73 10.57 0.13 12.14
C ARG A 73 11.53 0.03 13.32
N GLN A 74 12.85 0.07 13.07
CA GLN A 74 13.87 -0.03 14.12
C GLN A 74 13.99 1.22 14.98
N GLN A 75 13.82 2.41 14.39
CA GLN A 75 13.95 3.68 15.12
C GLN A 75 12.73 4.01 16.00
N THR A 76 11.62 3.29 15.82
CA THR A 76 10.38 3.50 16.57
C THR A 76 9.76 2.17 17.00
N PRO A 77 10.43 1.38 17.87
CA PRO A 77 9.79 0.24 18.49
C PRO A 77 8.68 0.73 19.43
N LEU A 78 7.52 0.08 19.41
CA LEU A 78 6.43 0.42 20.34
C LEU A 78 6.59 -0.40 21.62
N SER A 79 6.79 0.27 22.76
CA SER A 79 6.72 -0.32 24.10
C SER A 79 5.50 0.23 24.84
N VAL A 80 4.47 -0.60 25.02
CA VAL A 80 3.19 -0.19 25.67
C VAL A 80 3.36 0.16 27.16
N PHE A 81 4.53 -0.11 27.75
CA PHE A 81 4.78 0.04 29.19
C PHE A 81 5.73 1.20 29.54
N ASP A 82 6.16 2.00 28.56
CA ASP A 82 7.06 3.13 28.82
C ASP A 82 6.30 4.38 29.30
N THR A 83 6.88 5.12 30.24
CA THR A 83 6.36 6.42 30.69
C THR A 83 6.28 7.46 29.57
N ASP A 84 7.12 7.33 28.54
CA ASP A 84 7.14 8.21 27.37
C ASP A 84 6.33 7.67 26.17
N TYR A 85 5.51 6.63 26.37
CA TYR A 85 4.75 5.93 25.32
C TYR A 85 3.93 6.86 24.40
N ARG A 86 3.34 7.94 24.94
CA ARG A 86 2.60 8.93 24.13
C ARG A 86 3.48 9.64 23.10
N GLN A 87 4.70 10.01 23.50
CA GLN A 87 5.65 10.67 22.62
C GLN A 87 6.18 9.69 21.58
N GLU A 88 6.49 8.45 21.99
CA GLU A 88 6.92 7.38 21.08
C GLU A 88 5.85 7.06 20.03
N ILE A 89 4.58 6.93 20.42
CA ILE A 89 3.45 6.73 19.49
C ILE A 89 3.35 7.89 18.49
N THR A 90 3.49 9.12 18.95
CA THR A 90 3.42 10.29 18.07
C THR A 90 4.51 10.25 17.01
N ILE A 91 5.74 9.91 17.41
CA ILE A 91 6.87 9.76 16.49
C ILE A 91 6.66 8.57 15.55
N TYR A 92 6.18 7.43 16.07
CA TYR A 92 5.86 6.23 15.31
C TYR A 92 4.86 6.51 14.18
N ILE A 93 3.74 7.17 14.51
CA ILE A 93 2.70 7.56 13.54
C ILE A 93 3.32 8.51 12.51
N ARG A 94 4.04 9.54 12.98
CA ARG A 94 4.61 10.55 12.10
C ARG A 94 5.58 9.97 11.07
N MET A 95 6.45 9.04 11.46
CA MET A 95 7.40 8.41 10.52
C MET A 95 6.69 7.60 9.44
N ARG A 96 5.62 6.88 9.79
CA ARG A 96 4.85 6.06 8.84
C ARG A 96 3.98 6.92 7.94
N GLU A 97 3.37 7.97 8.47
CA GLU A 97 2.64 8.96 7.68
C GLU A 97 3.54 9.60 6.62
N LEU A 98 4.77 10.00 6.97
CA LEU A 98 5.72 10.54 5.99
C LEU A 98 5.92 9.57 4.81
N PHE A 99 6.12 8.28 5.11
CA PHE A 99 6.28 7.26 4.08
C PHE A 99 4.98 6.99 3.29
N LEU A 100 3.81 7.07 3.93
CA LEU A 100 2.52 6.91 3.25
C LEU A 100 2.19 8.07 2.32
N THR A 101 2.56 9.31 2.70
CA THR A 101 2.40 10.51 1.88
C THR A 101 3.34 10.57 0.68
N ALA A 102 4.33 9.69 0.62
CA ALA A 102 5.21 9.50 -0.52
C ALA A 102 4.46 8.76 -1.66
N GLY A 103 3.43 9.41 -2.19
CA GLY A 103 2.47 8.89 -3.17
C GLY A 103 3.10 8.52 -4.51
N ASP A 104 4.06 9.33 -4.95
CA ASP A 104 4.69 9.27 -6.29
C ASP A 104 5.64 8.08 -6.47
N PHE A 105 5.87 7.31 -5.42
CA PHE A 105 6.80 6.20 -5.43
C PHE A 105 6.06 4.88 -5.72
N THR A 106 6.65 4.03 -6.56
CA THR A 106 6.14 2.71 -6.96
C THR A 106 6.21 1.63 -5.85
N PHE A 107 6.31 2.06 -4.60
CA PHE A 107 6.67 1.26 -3.43
C PHE A 107 5.43 0.81 -2.64
N LYS A 108 4.43 0.31 -3.37
CA LYS A 108 3.11 -0.01 -2.81
C LYS A 108 3.16 -1.10 -1.75
N GLN A 109 4.08 -2.07 -1.84
CA GLN A 109 4.17 -3.17 -0.89
C GLN A 109 4.57 -2.72 0.52
N HIS A 110 5.64 -1.93 0.67
CA HIS A 110 6.06 -1.46 1.99
C HIS A 110 5.12 -0.39 2.55
N ARG A 111 4.51 0.46 1.68
CA ARG A 111 3.46 1.40 2.08
C ARG A 111 2.22 0.66 2.61
N PHE A 112 1.80 -0.41 1.93
CA PHE A 112 0.73 -1.28 2.39
C PHE A 112 1.00 -1.84 3.80
N SER A 113 2.22 -2.34 4.05
CA SER A 113 2.60 -2.84 5.38
C SER A 113 2.50 -1.75 6.47
N PHE A 114 2.97 -0.53 6.22
CA PHE A 114 2.83 0.56 7.18
C PHE A 114 1.38 0.99 7.39
N LEU A 115 0.56 0.97 6.34
CA LEU A 115 -0.87 1.26 6.48
C LEU A 115 -1.56 0.23 7.38
N LEU A 116 -1.27 -1.07 7.20
CA LEU A 116 -1.81 -2.11 8.06
C LEU A 116 -1.31 -1.98 9.51
N GLU A 117 -0.02 -1.68 9.72
CA GLU A 117 0.52 -1.39 11.05
C GLU A 117 -0.23 -0.23 11.73
N LEU A 118 -0.55 0.85 11.00
CA LEU A 118 -1.34 1.96 11.54
C LEU A 118 -2.79 1.55 11.84
N ILE A 119 -3.46 0.82 10.95
CA ILE A 119 -4.83 0.34 11.21
C ILE A 119 -4.87 -0.53 12.46
N GLN A 120 -3.90 -1.44 12.61
CA GLN A 120 -3.78 -2.28 13.80
C GLN A 120 -3.58 -1.43 15.05
N LEU A 121 -2.66 -0.46 15.02
CA LEU A 121 -2.40 0.45 16.15
C LEU A 121 -3.67 1.20 16.59
N TYR A 122 -4.40 1.79 15.64
CA TYR A 122 -5.63 2.53 15.96
C TYR A 122 -6.77 1.60 16.41
N ARG A 123 -6.77 0.33 16.01
CA ARG A 123 -7.79 -0.65 16.42
C ARG A 123 -7.51 -1.24 17.81
N GLU A 124 -6.26 -1.50 18.11
CA GLU A 124 -5.79 -2.12 19.36
C GLU A 124 -5.37 -1.08 20.42
N ASP A 125 -5.79 0.19 20.29
CA ASP A 125 -5.52 1.24 21.28
C ASP A 125 -6.29 0.99 22.59
N ILE A 126 -5.78 0.04 23.38
CA ILE A 126 -6.33 -0.40 24.67
C ILE A 126 -6.31 0.75 25.69
N CYS A 127 -5.35 1.67 25.55
CA CYS A 127 -5.14 2.75 26.50
C CYS A 127 -5.89 4.05 26.14
N GLU A 128 -6.64 4.06 25.03
CA GLU A 128 -7.40 5.21 24.53
C GLU A 128 -6.55 6.49 24.41
N ILE A 129 -5.28 6.32 24.02
CA ILE A 129 -4.32 7.42 23.93
C ILE A 129 -4.53 8.23 22.65
N LEU A 130 -5.07 7.60 21.61
CA LEU A 130 -5.23 8.19 20.28
C LEU A 130 -6.55 8.96 20.19
N THR A 131 -6.48 10.27 20.35
CA THR A 131 -7.62 11.18 20.13
C THR A 131 -8.14 11.09 18.70
N GLY A 132 -9.46 11.06 18.50
CA GLY A 132 -10.04 11.00 17.16
C GLY A 132 -9.86 9.64 16.47
N ARG A 133 -9.58 8.58 17.24
CA ARG A 133 -9.33 7.21 16.79
C ARG A 133 -10.24 6.76 15.65
N ASP A 134 -11.55 6.85 15.84
CA ASP A 134 -12.51 6.30 14.87
C ASP A 134 -12.50 7.04 13.52
N ALA A 135 -12.31 8.37 13.55
CA ALA A 135 -12.22 9.18 12.33
C ALA A 135 -10.91 8.88 11.56
N ILE A 136 -9.80 8.71 12.28
CA ILE A 136 -8.50 8.38 11.69
C ILE A 136 -8.49 6.93 11.18
N LEU A 137 -9.06 6.00 11.94
CA LEU A 137 -9.23 4.61 11.52
C LEU A 137 -10.07 4.53 10.24
N GLN A 138 -11.20 5.25 10.17
CA GLN A 138 -12.02 5.32 8.96
C GLN A 138 -11.24 5.91 7.77
N LYS A 139 -10.40 6.93 7.99
CA LYS A 139 -9.52 7.47 6.94
C LYS A 139 -8.56 6.39 6.43
N TRP A 140 -7.90 5.64 7.31
CA TRP A 140 -6.96 4.59 6.90
C TRP A 140 -7.63 3.40 6.24
N GLU A 141 -8.82 2.99 6.70
CA GLU A 141 -9.63 1.97 6.05
C GLU A 141 -10.08 2.42 4.65
N ARG A 142 -10.42 3.70 4.47
CA ARG A 142 -10.70 4.28 3.15
C ARG A 142 -9.48 4.22 2.24
N GLU A 143 -8.32 4.63 2.73
CA GLU A 143 -7.06 4.55 1.99
C GLU A 143 -6.73 3.11 1.59
N LEU A 144 -6.90 2.16 2.50
CA LEU A 144 -6.71 0.73 2.25
C LEU A 144 -7.62 0.25 1.11
N PHE A 145 -8.91 0.59 1.20
CA PHE A 145 -9.91 0.16 0.25
C PHE A 145 -9.64 0.67 -1.17
N TYR A 146 -9.51 1.99 -1.34
CA TYR A 146 -9.40 2.59 -2.66
C TYR A 146 -8.02 2.41 -3.30
N ASN A 147 -6.94 2.54 -2.51
CA ASN A 147 -5.58 2.57 -3.06
C ASN A 147 -4.89 1.19 -3.09
N TYR A 148 -5.44 0.18 -2.42
CA TYR A 148 -4.87 -1.17 -2.38
C TYR A 148 -5.88 -2.25 -2.77
N LEU A 149 -7.02 -2.34 -2.10
CA LEU A 149 -7.96 -3.45 -2.32
C LEU A 149 -8.58 -3.39 -3.73
N LEU A 150 -9.24 -2.29 -4.08
CA LEU A 150 -9.84 -2.10 -5.41
C LEU A 150 -8.80 -2.10 -6.52
N MET A 151 -7.62 -1.53 -6.25
CA MET A 151 -6.52 -1.52 -7.21
C MET A 151 -5.99 -2.92 -7.54
N ASP A 152 -5.78 -3.79 -6.54
CA ASP A 152 -5.35 -5.18 -6.77
C ASP A 152 -6.38 -5.94 -7.59
N MET A 153 -7.66 -5.72 -7.29
CA MET A 153 -8.77 -6.29 -8.04
C MET A 153 -8.81 -5.79 -9.49
N GLY A 154 -8.51 -4.51 -9.74
CA GLY A 154 -8.46 -3.93 -11.09
C GLY A 154 -7.23 -4.30 -11.93
N LYS A 155 -6.21 -4.91 -11.34
CA LYS A 155 -4.91 -5.14 -11.99
C LYS A 155 -5.01 -5.98 -13.28
N LYS A 156 -5.76 -7.08 -13.26
CA LYS A 156 -5.88 -7.95 -14.44
C LYS A 156 -6.59 -7.27 -15.61
N ASN A 157 -7.53 -6.35 -15.35
CA ASN A 157 -8.15 -5.56 -16.41
C ASN A 157 -7.12 -4.69 -17.14
N THR A 158 -6.19 -4.09 -16.40
CA THR A 158 -5.14 -3.25 -17.00
C THR A 158 -4.14 -4.07 -17.81
N GLU A 159 -3.87 -5.32 -17.39
CA GLU A 159 -3.04 -6.26 -18.14
C GLU A 159 -3.74 -6.75 -19.42
N ASP A 160 -5.04 -7.04 -19.35
CA ASP A 160 -5.85 -7.48 -20.49
C ASP A 160 -5.99 -6.35 -21.53
N ILE A 161 -6.31 -5.12 -21.12
CA ILE A 161 -6.37 -3.93 -21.99
C ILE A 161 -5.02 -3.71 -22.67
N GLY A 162 -3.91 -3.80 -21.92
CA GLY A 162 -2.57 -3.66 -22.50
C GLY A 162 -2.26 -4.74 -23.55
N LYS A 163 -2.65 -6.00 -23.30
CA LYS A 163 -2.44 -7.10 -24.25
C LYS A 163 -3.32 -6.97 -25.49
N GLU A 164 -4.59 -6.61 -25.34
CA GLU A 164 -5.52 -6.38 -26.45
C GLU A 164 -5.05 -5.20 -27.30
N ALA A 165 -4.58 -4.13 -26.67
CA ALA A 165 -4.04 -2.97 -27.36
C ALA A 165 -2.81 -3.31 -28.22
N ILE A 166 -1.87 -4.08 -27.68
CA ILE A 166 -0.70 -4.57 -28.40
C ILE A 166 -1.12 -5.53 -29.54
N SER A 167 -2.08 -6.41 -29.29
CA SER A 167 -2.57 -7.39 -30.28
C SER A 167 -3.33 -6.75 -31.44
N ASN A 168 -4.06 -5.67 -31.18
CA ASN A 168 -4.90 -4.98 -32.17
C ASN A 168 -4.19 -3.78 -32.82
N GLY A 169 -2.93 -3.50 -32.44
CA GLY A 169 -2.13 -2.43 -33.03
C GLY A 169 -2.58 -1.01 -32.65
N TYR A 170 -3.20 -0.85 -31.48
CA TYR A 170 -3.58 0.48 -30.98
C TYR A 170 -2.35 1.36 -30.73
N HIS A 171 -2.50 2.67 -30.97
CA HIS A 171 -1.47 3.64 -30.63
C HIS A 171 -1.27 3.72 -29.11
N GLU A 172 -0.01 3.88 -28.69
CA GLU A 172 0.38 3.87 -27.27
C GLU A 172 -0.43 4.83 -26.40
N CYS A 173 -0.80 5.98 -26.95
CA CYS A 173 -1.56 7.02 -26.28
C CYS A 173 -3.02 6.63 -25.99
N ASP A 174 -3.65 5.80 -26.82
CA ASP A 174 -5.08 5.49 -26.69
C ASP A 174 -5.34 4.49 -25.57
N TYR A 175 -4.53 3.43 -25.51
CA TYR A 175 -4.67 2.44 -24.43
C TYR A 175 -4.08 2.92 -23.10
N THR A 176 -3.11 3.85 -23.10
CA THR A 176 -2.67 4.46 -21.84
C THR A 176 -3.76 5.30 -21.22
N LEU A 177 -4.59 5.99 -22.00
CA LEU A 177 -5.77 6.70 -21.49
C LEU A 177 -6.82 5.72 -20.93
N GLU A 178 -7.03 4.56 -21.55
CA GLU A 178 -7.93 3.53 -21.02
C GLU A 178 -7.41 2.91 -19.71
N ILE A 179 -6.11 2.60 -19.63
CA ILE A 179 -5.46 2.14 -18.40
C ILE A 179 -5.54 3.23 -17.33
N GLU A 180 -5.27 4.48 -17.68
CA GLU A 180 -5.34 5.62 -16.77
C GLU A 180 -6.78 5.85 -16.29
N ASN A 181 -7.80 5.63 -17.14
CA ASN A 181 -9.21 5.71 -16.75
C ASN A 181 -9.59 4.61 -15.75
N VAL A 182 -9.07 3.39 -15.92
CA VAL A 182 -9.21 2.31 -14.93
C VAL A 182 -8.52 2.68 -13.62
N TRP A 183 -7.37 3.35 -13.67
CA TRP A 183 -6.63 3.79 -12.49
C TRP A 183 -7.27 5.00 -11.80
N LYS A 184 -7.89 5.92 -12.56
CA LYS A 184 -8.65 7.09 -12.08
C LYS A 184 -10.00 6.71 -11.48
N GLN A 185 -10.56 5.56 -11.88
CA GLN A 185 -11.85 5.05 -11.38
C GLN A 185 -11.72 3.62 -10.84
N PRO A 186 -11.11 3.42 -9.65
CA PRO A 186 -11.00 2.11 -9.01
C PRO A 186 -12.35 1.42 -8.81
N ALA A 187 -13.44 2.18 -8.73
CA ALA A 187 -14.81 1.68 -8.64
C ALA A 187 -15.27 0.84 -9.85
N LYS A 188 -14.53 0.84 -10.98
CA LYS A 188 -14.75 -0.05 -12.13
C LYS A 188 -13.92 -1.34 -12.07
N SER A 189 -13.27 -1.61 -10.94
CA SER A 189 -12.42 -2.80 -10.78
C SER A 189 -13.24 -4.08 -10.90
N ILE A 190 -12.75 -5.02 -11.70
CA ILE A 190 -13.26 -6.38 -11.80
C ILE A 190 -12.14 -7.28 -11.29
N PRO A 191 -12.16 -7.82 -10.06
CA PRO A 191 -11.26 -8.90 -9.71
C PRO A 191 -11.50 -10.03 -10.68
N ARG A 192 -10.53 -10.27 -11.55
CA ARG A 192 -10.56 -11.42 -12.45
C ARG A 192 -9.68 -12.56 -11.93
N THR A 193 -8.66 -12.24 -11.13
CA THR A 193 -7.68 -13.22 -10.60
C THR A 193 -7.01 -12.85 -9.28
N ASN A 194 -6.91 -11.56 -8.92
CA ASN A 194 -6.05 -11.11 -7.83
C ASN A 194 -6.84 -10.33 -6.78
N PHE A 195 -6.79 -10.80 -5.53
CA PHE A 195 -7.29 -10.10 -4.34
C PHE A 195 -6.36 -10.37 -3.14
N SER A 196 -5.06 -10.47 -3.43
CA SER A 196 -4.00 -10.77 -2.47
C SER A 196 -3.94 -9.77 -1.32
N TYR A 197 -4.18 -8.48 -1.58
CA TYR A 197 -4.22 -7.47 -0.51
C TYR A 197 -5.47 -7.58 0.35
N VAL A 198 -6.60 -8.06 -0.18
CA VAL A 198 -7.79 -8.35 0.64
C VAL A 198 -7.44 -9.46 1.64
N LEU A 199 -6.86 -10.56 1.15
CA LEU A 199 -6.45 -11.70 1.99
C LEU A 199 -5.45 -11.32 3.08
N GLN A 200 -4.43 -10.53 2.73
CA GLN A 200 -3.42 -10.05 3.69
C GLN A 200 -4.01 -9.12 4.76
N SER A 201 -5.07 -8.38 4.42
CA SER A 201 -5.69 -7.40 5.31
C SER A 201 -6.76 -7.98 6.24
N LEU A 202 -7.30 -9.19 5.96
CA LEU A 202 -8.40 -9.80 6.72
C LEU A 202 -8.20 -9.83 8.25
N PRO A 203 -6.99 -10.12 8.80
CA PRO A 203 -6.82 -10.19 10.25
C PRO A 203 -6.92 -8.82 10.94
N ILE A 204 -6.70 -7.73 10.20
CA ILE A 204 -6.45 -6.40 10.76
C ILE A 204 -7.58 -5.43 10.40
N SER A 205 -8.14 -5.53 9.20
CA SER A 205 -9.04 -4.52 8.62
C SER A 205 -10.50 -4.97 8.54
N ASN A 206 -11.41 -4.09 8.97
CA ASN A 206 -12.84 -4.32 8.86
C ASN A 206 -13.34 -4.10 7.42
N ILE A 207 -12.75 -3.17 6.64
CA ILE A 207 -13.15 -2.99 5.23
C ILE A 207 -12.75 -4.21 4.39
N ALA A 208 -11.66 -4.90 4.73
CA ALA A 208 -11.26 -6.14 4.07
C ALA A 208 -12.27 -7.27 4.33
N LEU A 209 -12.77 -7.39 5.57
CA LEU A 209 -13.85 -8.33 5.92
C LEU A 209 -15.14 -8.00 5.17
N CYS A 210 -15.49 -6.72 5.11
CA CYS A 210 -16.65 -6.23 4.34
C CYS A 210 -16.51 -6.56 2.85
N THR A 211 -15.35 -6.30 2.28
CA THR A 211 -15.06 -6.59 0.87
C THR A 211 -15.25 -8.08 0.57
N LEU A 212 -14.68 -8.95 1.41
CA LEU A 212 -14.78 -10.39 1.20
C LEU A 212 -16.21 -10.93 1.43
N ALA A 213 -16.93 -10.39 2.41
CA ALA A 213 -18.34 -10.74 2.61
C ALA A 213 -19.19 -10.37 1.39
N TYR A 214 -18.99 -9.17 0.85
CA TYR A 214 -19.66 -8.73 -0.36
C TYR A 214 -19.34 -9.65 -1.56
N MET A 215 -18.07 -10.01 -1.74
CA MET A 215 -17.65 -10.95 -2.79
C MET A 215 -18.30 -12.33 -2.61
N ARG A 216 -18.40 -12.84 -1.38
CA ARG A 216 -19.08 -14.10 -1.07
C ARG A 216 -20.55 -14.06 -1.46
N ASP A 217 -21.26 -13.00 -1.06
CA ASP A 217 -22.70 -12.88 -1.27
C ASP A 217 -23.04 -12.73 -2.76
N HIS A 218 -22.10 -12.18 -3.55
CA HIS A 218 -22.23 -12.02 -5.01
C HIS A 218 -21.44 -13.09 -5.80
N CYS A 219 -21.06 -14.22 -5.19
CA CYS A 219 -20.28 -15.27 -5.84
C CYS A 219 -20.86 -15.77 -7.18
N ALA A 220 -22.18 -15.81 -7.32
CA ALA A 220 -22.85 -16.22 -8.56
C ALA A 220 -22.64 -15.23 -9.72
N GLU A 221 -22.44 -13.94 -9.38
CA GLU A 221 -22.23 -12.82 -10.30
C GLU A 221 -20.74 -12.57 -10.58
N LEU A 222 -19.83 -13.12 -9.75
CA LEU A 222 -18.37 -13.10 -9.94
C LEU A 222 -17.86 -13.86 -11.19
N ARG A 223 -18.75 -14.23 -12.11
CA ARG A 223 -18.34 -14.86 -13.37
C ARG A 223 -17.47 -13.91 -14.19
N PRO A 224 -16.41 -14.43 -14.84
CA PRO A 224 -15.36 -13.64 -15.48
C PRO A 224 -15.90 -12.92 -16.73
N SER A 225 -16.52 -11.76 -16.56
CA SER A 225 -16.84 -10.74 -17.60
C SER A 225 -17.90 -9.73 -17.16
N LEU A 226 -18.68 -10.01 -16.09
CA LEU A 226 -19.91 -9.25 -15.81
C LEU A 226 -19.90 -8.43 -14.52
N TRP A 227 -18.85 -8.50 -13.71
CA TRP A 227 -18.89 -7.94 -12.37
C TRP A 227 -18.15 -6.62 -12.24
N ILE A 228 -18.81 -5.58 -11.76
CA ILE A 228 -18.20 -4.33 -11.29
C ILE A 228 -18.35 -4.33 -9.77
N VAL A 229 -17.25 -4.13 -9.02
CA VAL A 229 -17.33 -3.98 -7.57
C VAL A 229 -18.20 -2.77 -7.24
N ASP A 230 -19.32 -2.98 -6.53
CA ASP A 230 -20.07 -1.87 -5.94
C ASP A 230 -19.32 -1.36 -4.69
N ASP A 231 -18.47 -0.36 -4.91
CA ASP A 231 -17.68 0.25 -3.85
C ASP A 231 -18.57 0.95 -2.81
N THR A 232 -19.74 1.45 -3.24
CA THR A 232 -20.72 2.09 -2.34
C THR A 232 -21.39 1.09 -1.41
N ALA A 233 -21.75 -0.10 -1.90
CA ALA A 233 -22.34 -1.16 -1.08
C ALA A 233 -21.35 -1.66 -0.01
N ILE A 234 -20.09 -1.89 -0.38
CA ILE A 234 -19.05 -2.30 0.55
C ILE A 234 -18.80 -1.22 1.60
N TRP A 235 -18.71 0.05 1.17
CA TRP A 235 -18.47 1.17 2.07
C TRP A 235 -19.64 1.43 3.01
N ASN A 236 -20.88 1.26 2.55
CA ASN A 236 -22.08 1.35 3.37
C ASN A 236 -22.14 0.22 4.40
N MET A 237 -21.78 -1.00 4.02
CA MET A 237 -21.68 -2.12 4.95
C MET A 237 -20.64 -1.83 6.05
N PHE A 238 -19.47 -1.31 5.69
CA PHE A 238 -18.46 -0.90 6.67
C PHE A 238 -18.95 0.23 7.59
N LYS A 239 -19.58 1.27 7.03
CA LYS A 239 -20.15 2.39 7.80
C LYS A 239 -21.27 1.96 8.75
N SER A 240 -22.00 0.89 8.44
CA SER A 240 -23.05 0.37 9.30
C SER A 240 -22.52 -0.17 10.64
N GLY A 241 -21.20 -0.36 10.76
CA GLY A 241 -20.57 -0.98 11.93
C GLY A 241 -20.73 -2.50 11.98
N TYR A 242 -21.40 -3.09 10.98
CA TYR A 242 -21.49 -4.54 10.84
C TYR A 242 -20.11 -5.12 10.52
N ILE A 243 -19.65 -6.07 11.35
CA ILE A 243 -18.42 -6.83 11.12
C ILE A 243 -18.82 -8.23 10.64
N PRO A 244 -18.65 -8.55 9.34
CA PRO A 244 -19.01 -9.85 8.83
C PRO A 244 -18.15 -10.95 9.44
N SER A 245 -18.79 -12.07 9.80
CA SER A 245 -18.05 -13.30 10.11
C SER A 245 -17.60 -13.97 8.81
N ILE A 246 -16.27 -14.06 8.65
CA ILE A 246 -15.62 -14.74 7.52
C ILE A 246 -14.98 -16.02 8.04
N THR A 247 -15.33 -17.15 7.43
CA THR A 247 -14.71 -18.44 7.68
C THR A 247 -13.67 -18.77 6.61
N LYS A 248 -12.78 -19.73 6.91
CA LYS A 248 -11.86 -20.28 5.90
C LYS A 248 -12.58 -20.85 4.68
N LYS A 249 -13.80 -21.37 4.86
CA LYS A 249 -14.63 -21.89 3.76
C LYS A 249 -15.03 -20.78 2.81
N ASP A 250 -15.43 -19.61 3.34
CA ASP A 250 -15.80 -18.45 2.54
C ASP A 250 -14.64 -17.96 1.67
N ILE A 251 -13.43 -17.92 2.23
CA ILE A 251 -12.20 -17.58 1.50
C ILE A 251 -11.97 -18.54 0.34
N ILE A 252 -12.10 -19.85 0.59
CA ILE A 252 -11.91 -20.88 -0.45
C ILE A 252 -12.98 -20.76 -1.53
N THR A 253 -14.24 -20.53 -1.16
CA THR A 253 -15.35 -20.36 -2.11
C THR A 253 -15.13 -19.17 -3.03
N VAL A 254 -14.75 -18.01 -2.49
CA VAL A 254 -14.44 -16.80 -3.27
C VAL A 254 -13.18 -17.02 -4.12
N ALA A 255 -12.15 -17.68 -3.59
CA ALA A 255 -10.95 -17.99 -4.37
C ALA A 255 -11.25 -18.93 -5.55
N ALA A 256 -12.17 -19.90 -5.38
CA ALA A 256 -12.56 -20.85 -6.42
C ALA A 256 -13.37 -20.21 -7.56
N THR A 257 -14.03 -19.07 -7.32
CA THR A 257 -14.74 -18.32 -8.37
C THR A 257 -13.80 -17.61 -9.34
N TYR A 258 -12.53 -17.37 -8.96
CA TYR A 258 -11.53 -16.79 -9.85
C TYR A 258 -10.79 -17.89 -10.63
N ILE A 259 -10.81 -17.81 -11.95
CA ILE A 259 -10.07 -18.73 -12.83
C ILE A 259 -8.57 -18.57 -12.57
N LYS A 260 -7.84 -19.68 -12.38
CA LYS A 260 -6.37 -19.70 -12.47
C LYS A 260 -5.89 -19.32 -13.87
#